data_AF-A0A1F4S2L7-F1
#
_entry.id   AF-A0A1F4S2L7-F1
#
_cell.length_a   1.000
_cell.length_b   1.000
_cell.length_c   1.000
_cell.angle_alpha   90.00
_cell.angle_beta   90.00
_cell.angle_gamma   90.00
#
_symmetry.space_group_name_H-M   'P 1'
#
loop_
_entity.id
_entity.type
_entity.pdbx_description
1 polymer ?
#
loop_
_entity_poly.entity_id
_entity_poly.type
_entity_poly.pdbx_seq_one_letter_code
_entity_poly.pdbx_strand_id
1 'polypeptide(L)' 'MHKKNIEFIQMLDKKESKVLGDFFLDCAKLIFASLVVGVFVPSAVGKVPWLTFLMGIIMTALFLVIAVNLSKKGE' A
#
# COMPACT_ATOMS: atom_id res chain seq x y z
N MET A 1 -8.20 19.02 32.83
CA MET A 1 -8.00 17.58 32.57
C MET A 1 -8.51 17.08 31.22
N HIS A 2 -9.58 17.65 30.64
CA HIS A 2 -10.13 17.17 29.36
C HIS A 2 -9.23 17.33 28.13
N LYS A 3 -8.48 18.44 28.01
CA LYS A 3 -7.66 18.73 26.81
C LYS A 3 -6.54 17.70 26.57
N LYS A 4 -5.95 17.17 27.65
CA LYS A 4 -4.85 16.19 27.60
C LYS A 4 -5.31 14.81 27.11
N ASN A 5 -6.57 14.45 27.35
CA ASN A 5 -7.16 13.19 26.87
C ASN A 5 -7.41 13.23 25.36
N ILE A 6 -7.84 14.37 24.83
CA ILE A 6 -8.11 14.55 23.39
C ILE A 6 -6.81 14.51 22.58
N GLU A 7 -5.75 15.17 23.06
CA GLU A 7 -4.44 15.11 22.42
C GLU A 7 -3.86 13.69 22.41
N PHE A 8 -4.08 12.91 23.47
CA PHE A 8 -3.61 11.52 23.53
C PHE A 8 -4.32 10.62 22.52
N ILE A 9 -5.63 10.78 22.35
CA ILE A 9 -6.43 10.05 21.36
C ILE A 9 -6.01 10.41 19.94
N GLN A 10 -5.79 11.70 19.65
CA GLN A 10 -5.31 12.14 18.34
C GLN A 10 -3.89 11.64 18.04
N MET A 11 -3.02 11.57 19.04
CA MET A 11 -1.67 11.05 18.89
C MET A 11 -1.66 9.54 18.63
N LEU A 12 -2.63 8.79 19.18
CA LEU A 12 -2.84 7.37 18.88
C LEU A 12 -3.39 7.15 17.47
N ASP A 13 -4.43 7.88 17.06
CA ASP A 13 -5.03 7.82 15.71
C ASP A 13 -3.99 8.12 14.61
N LYS A 14 -3.09 9.08 14.89
CA LYS A 14 -1.97 9.44 14.02
C LYS A 14 -0.94 8.32 13.91
N LYS A 15 -0.61 7.65 15.01
CA LYS A 15 0.29 6.48 15.03
C LYS A 15 -0.32 5.29 14.29
N GLU A 16 -1.60 5.01 14.52
CA GLU A 16 -2.32 3.92 13.86
C GLU A 16 -2.42 4.15 12.35
N SER A 17 -2.78 5.36 11.92
CA SER A 17 -2.83 5.74 10.50
C SER A 17 -1.47 5.59 9.81
N LYS A 18 -0.38 5.92 10.51
CA LYS A 18 0.99 5.74 9.98
C LYS A 18 1.35 4.27 9.82
N VAL A 19 1.10 3.44 10.83
CA VAL A 19 1.36 1.98 10.76
C VAL A 19 0.57 1.34 9.63
N LEU A 20 -0.70 1.75 9.47
CA LEU A 20 -1.55 1.25 8.40
C LEU A 20 -1.04 1.70 7.03
N GLY A 21 -0.62 2.97 6.90
CA GLY A 21 0.00 3.51 5.69
C GLY A 21 1.25 2.73 5.27
N ASP A 22 2.15 2.45 6.22
CA ASP A 22 3.37 1.67 5.98
C ASP A 22 3.04 0.22 5.54
N PHE A 23 2.03 -0.41 6.15
CA PHE A 23 1.55 -1.73 5.75
C PHE A 23 1.03 -1.77 4.30
N PHE A 24 0.16 -0.82 3.92
CA PHE A 24 -0.36 -0.74 2.56
C PHE A 24 0.75 -0.46 1.53
N LEU A 25 1.76 0.33 1.93
CA LEU A 25 2.91 0.63 1.10
C LEU A 25 3.78 -0.61 0.86
N ASP A 26 3.97 -1.46 1.88
CA ASP A 26 4.68 -2.74 1.72
C ASP A 26 3.88 -3.74 0.88
N CYS A 27 2.55 -3.80 1.03
CA CYS A 27 1.71 -4.57 0.11
C CYS A 27 1.84 -4.09 -1.34
N ALA A 28 1.86 -2.78 -1.59
CA ALA A 28 2.04 -2.22 -2.93
C ALA A 28 3.39 -2.64 -3.54
N LYS A 29 4.48 -2.56 -2.76
CA LYS A 29 5.81 -3.03 -3.20
C LYS A 29 5.81 -4.53 -3.53
N LEU A 30 5.17 -5.35 -2.69
CA LEU A 30 5.13 -6.79 -2.88
C LEU A 30 4.36 -7.17 -4.15
N ILE A 31 3.18 -6.58 -4.37
CA ILE A 31 2.38 -6.82 -5.58
C ILE A 31 3.15 -6.36 -6.82
N PHE A 32 3.79 -5.19 -6.77
CA PHE A 32 4.61 -4.69 -7.88
C PHE A 32 5.80 -5.61 -8.18
N ALA A 33 6.54 -6.03 -7.16
CA ALA A 33 7.66 -6.96 -7.31
C ALA A 33 7.20 -8.31 -7.88
N SER A 34 6.07 -8.83 -7.40
CA SER A 34 5.47 -10.06 -7.93
C SER A 34 5.05 -9.91 -9.39
N LEU A 35 4.50 -8.76 -9.78
CA LEU A 35 4.14 -8.46 -11.17
C LEU A 35 5.37 -8.42 -12.07
N VAL A 36 6.43 -7.72 -11.64
CA VAL A 36 7.69 -7.61 -12.38
C VAL A 36 8.32 -8.99 -12.53
N VAL A 37 8.39 -9.77 -11.45
CA VAL A 37 8.94 -11.13 -11.52
C VAL A 37 8.09 -12.02 -12.44
N GLY A 38 6.77 -12.02 -12.30
CA GLY A 38 5.89 -12.84 -13.14
C GLY A 38 5.92 -12.48 -14.63
N VAL A 39 6.17 -11.21 -14.98
CA VAL A 39 6.21 -10.75 -16.37
C VAL A 39 7.60 -10.91 -17.00
N PHE A 40 8.65 -10.62 -16.24
CA PHE A 40 10.02 -10.54 -16.77
C PHE A 40 10.86 -11.79 -16.49
N VAL A 41 10.43 -12.70 -15.62
CA VAL A 41 11.13 -13.98 -15.41
C VAL A 41 10.59 -15.03 -16.38
N PRO A 42 11.39 -15.44 -17.39
CA PRO A 42 10.93 -16.29 -18.49
C PRO A 42 10.53 -17.72 -18.08
N SER A 43 10.79 -18.14 -16.84
CA SER A 43 10.38 -19.44 -16.30
C SER A 43 8.97 -19.46 -15.70
N ALA A 44 8.33 -18.29 -15.54
CA ALA A 44 6.99 -18.18 -14.95
C ALA A 44 5.90 -18.26 -16.03
N VAL A 45 5.64 -19.48 -16.52
CA VAL A 45 4.34 -19.92 -17.08
C VAL A 45 3.75 -19.05 -18.22
N GLY A 46 4.16 -19.35 -19.46
CA GLY A 46 3.41 -18.96 -20.68
C GLY A 46 3.29 -17.46 -20.96
N LYS A 47 2.55 -17.09 -22.04
CA LYS A 47 2.24 -15.69 -22.34
C LYS A 47 1.36 -15.13 -21.22
N VAL A 48 1.94 -14.34 -20.32
CA VAL A 48 1.17 -13.57 -19.34
C VAL A 48 0.14 -12.71 -20.10
N PRO A 49 -1.16 -12.88 -19.84
CA PRO A 49 -2.18 -12.08 -20.50
C PRO A 49 -1.96 -10.59 -20.18
N TRP A 50 -2.01 -9.73 -21.19
CA TRP A 50 -1.87 -8.28 -21.01
C TRP A 50 -2.87 -7.72 -19.99
N LEU A 51 -4.04 -8.36 -19.88
CA LEU A 51 -5.06 -8.06 -18.87
C LEU A 51 -4.55 -8.26 -17.43
N THR A 52 -3.81 -9.34 -17.16
CA THR A 52 -3.25 -9.62 -15.82
C THR A 52 -2.19 -8.60 -15.46
N PHE A 53 -1.36 -8.20 -16.43
CA PHE A 53 -0.38 -7.13 -16.24
C PHE A 53 -1.06 -5.80 -15.88
N LEU A 54 -2.04 -5.39 -16.68
CA LEU A 54 -2.79 -4.16 -16.45
C LEU A 54 -3.49 -4.16 -15.08
N MET A 55 -4.10 -5.29 -14.70
CA MET A 55 -4.78 -5.42 -13.41
C MET A 55 -3.82 -5.34 -12.22
N GLY A 56 -2.61 -5.90 -12.35
CA GLY A 56 -1.58 -5.79 -11.33
C GLY A 56 -1.06 -4.36 -11.15
N ILE A 57 -0.92 -3.59 -12.24
CA ILE A 57 -0.60 -2.16 -12.16
C ILE A 57 -1.71 -1.40 -11.44
N ILE A 58 -2.98 -1.62 -11.82
CA ILE A 58 -4.13 -0.95 -11.19
C ILE A 58 -4.17 -1.24 -9.70
N MET A 59 -4.00 -2.50 -9.30
CA MET A 59 -3.99 -2.87 -7.88
C MET A 59 -2.83 -2.24 -7.12
N THR A 60 -1.62 -2.26 -7.70
CA THR A 60 -0.46 -1.57 -7.10
C THR A 60 -0.75 -0.08 -6.88
N ALA A 61 -1.32 0.59 -7.88
CA ALA A 61 -1.67 2.01 -7.79
C ALA A 61 -2.73 2.27 -6.72
N LEU A 62 -3.76 1.43 -6.60
CA LEU A 62 -4.79 1.57 -5.56
C LEU A 62 -4.20 1.46 -4.15
N PHE A 63 -3.37 0.44 -3.90
CA PHE A 63 -2.70 0.27 -2.61
C PHE A 63 -1.77 1.45 -2.29
N LEU A 64 -1.06 1.97 -3.30
CA LEU A 64 -0.20 3.14 -3.12
C LEU A 64 -1.00 4.42 -2.81
N VAL A 65 -2.13 4.64 -3.50
CA VAL A 65 -3.02 5.78 -3.23
C VAL A 65 -3.56 5.71 -1.81
N ILE A 66 -3.98 4.54 -1.35
CA ILE A 66 -4.45 4.34 0.04
C ILE A 66 -3.32 4.63 1.02
N ALA A 67 -2.13 4.07 0.80
CA ALA A 67 -0.96 4.29 1.65
C ALA A 67 -0.60 5.78 1.76
N VAL A 68 -0.56 6.50 0.63
CA VAL A 68 -0.25 7.93 0.60
C VAL A 68 -1.32 8.74 1.35
N ASN A 69 -2.61 8.44 1.15
CA ASN A 69 -3.67 9.14 1.87
C ASN A 69 -3.62 8.91 3.39
N LEU A 70 -3.34 7.68 3.82
CA LEU A 70 -3.17 7.35 5.23
C LEU A 70 -1.93 8.00 5.83
N SER A 71 -0.81 8.02 5.09
CA SER A 71 0.42 8.70 5.50
C SER A 71 0.20 10.20 5.69
N LYS A 72 -0.51 10.87 4.76
CA LYS A 72 -0.82 12.30 4.86
C LYS A 72 -1.76 12.63 6.01
N LYS A 73 -2.64 11.70 6.40
CA LYS A 73 -3.52 11.82 7.57
C LYS A 73 -2.78 11.58 8.89
N GLY A 74 -1.66 10.83 8.83
CA GLY A 74 -0.75 10.55 9.94
C GLY A 74 0.39 11.56 10.14
N GLU A 75 0.49 12.61 9.32
CA GLU A 75 1.42 13.76 9.47
C GLU A 75 0.83 14.93 10.27
#